data_AF-Q0JH03-F1
#
_entry.id   AF-Q0JH03-F1
#
_cell.length_a   1.000
_cell.length_b   1.000
_cell.length_c   1.000
_cell.angle_alpha   90.00
_cell.angle_beta   90.00
_cell.angle_gamma   90.00
#
_symmetry.space_group_name_H-M   'P 1'
#
loop_
_entity.id
_entity.type
_entity.pdbx_description
1 polymer ?
#
loop_
_entity_poly.entity_id
_entity_poly.type
_entity_poly.pdbx_seq_one_letter_code
_entity_poly.pdbx_strand_id
1 'polypeptide(L)'
;MPILPRRRYAEPLLLLLLAAVARSTAAAPDVVELILLTGAQEKGAVCLDGSPPGYHLQRGFGSGEHSWLIYLEGGEWCDTIESCSNRKTTELGSSKLMEAQEFEGILSNNQTVNSGTCR
;
A
#
# COMPACT_ATOMS: atom_id res chain seq x y z
N MET A 1 -17.26 -42.24 -56.76
CA MET A 1 -16.59 -41.64 -55.58
C MET A 1 -15.48 -40.73 -56.11
N PRO A 2 -15.38 -39.47 -55.66
CA PRO A 2 -14.81 -39.21 -54.35
C PRO A 2 -15.59 -38.22 -53.50
N ILE A 3 -15.51 -38.48 -52.20
CA ILE A 3 -16.04 -37.71 -51.09
C ILE A 3 -15.03 -36.59 -50.81
N LEU A 4 -15.45 -35.33 -50.87
CA LEU A 4 -14.64 -34.20 -50.43
C LEU A 4 -14.52 -34.21 -48.89
N PRO A 5 -13.32 -34.09 -48.30
CA PRO A 5 -13.17 -34.05 -46.86
C PRO A 5 -13.58 -32.67 -46.33
N ARG A 6 -14.58 -32.64 -45.42
CA ARG A 6 -14.83 -31.48 -44.56
C ARG A 6 -13.60 -31.28 -43.65
N ARG A 7 -12.70 -30.38 -44.01
CA ARG A 7 -11.69 -29.83 -43.11
C ARG A 7 -12.40 -29.01 -42.03
N ARG A 8 -12.60 -29.61 -40.85
CA ARG A 8 -12.98 -28.90 -39.63
C ARG A 8 -11.74 -28.18 -39.09
N TYR A 9 -11.54 -26.93 -39.51
CA TYR A 9 -10.61 -26.01 -38.85
C TYR A 9 -11.39 -24.78 -38.43
N ALA A 10 -12.21 -24.95 -37.40
CA ALA A 10 -12.97 -23.86 -36.81
C ALA A 10 -12.69 -23.76 -35.31
N GLU A 11 -11.46 -24.04 -34.86
CA GLU A 11 -11.14 -24.05 -33.42
C GLU A 11 -9.77 -23.43 -33.02
N PRO A 12 -8.94 -22.81 -33.87
CA PRO A 12 -7.75 -22.12 -33.35
C PRO A 12 -8.05 -20.69 -32.89
N LEU A 13 -9.09 -20.04 -33.46
CA LEU A 13 -9.39 -18.64 -33.20
C LEU A 13 -10.01 -18.43 -31.81
N LEU A 14 -10.83 -19.37 -31.35
CA LEU A 14 -11.48 -19.30 -30.03
C LEU A 14 -10.46 -19.45 -28.89
N LEU A 15 -9.48 -20.33 -29.07
CA LEU A 15 -8.34 -20.49 -28.13
C LEU A 15 -7.44 -19.25 -28.09
N LEU A 16 -7.19 -18.61 -29.24
CA LEU A 16 -6.43 -17.35 -29.31
C LEU A 16 -7.18 -16.18 -28.66
N LEU A 17 -8.51 -16.13 -28.79
CA LEU A 17 -9.34 -15.12 -28.13
C LEU A 17 -9.37 -15.30 -26.61
N LEU A 18 -9.40 -16.54 -26.10
CA LEU A 18 -9.34 -16.81 -24.66
C LEU A 18 -7.99 -16.43 -24.03
N ALA A 19 -6.88 -16.64 -24.74
CA ALA A 19 -5.54 -16.26 -24.27
C ALA A 19 -5.34 -14.73 -24.18
N ALA A 20 -6.03 -13.95 -25.03
CA ALA A 20 -5.95 -12.49 -25.01
C ALA A 20 -6.71 -11.84 -23.82
N VAL A 21 -7.62 -12.57 -23.18
CA VAL A 21 -8.46 -12.09 -22.06
C VAL A 21 -7.78 -12.31 -20.70
N ALA A 22 -6.79 -13.20 -20.60
CA ALA A 22 -6.05 -13.45 -19.36
C ALA A 22 -4.94 -12.41 -19.14
N ARG A 23 -5.30 -11.13 -19.02
CA ARG A 23 -4.43 -10.14 -18.37
C ARG A 23 -4.54 -10.35 -16.86
N SER A 24 -3.60 -11.09 -16.28
CA SER A 24 -3.38 -11.03 -14.84
C SER A 24 -2.92 -9.61 -14.49
N THR A 25 -3.84 -8.79 -14.01
CA THR A 25 -3.49 -7.60 -13.22
C THR A 25 -3.06 -8.10 -11.85
N ALA A 26 -1.85 -8.63 -11.73
CA ALA A 26 -1.21 -8.64 -10.43
C ALA A 26 -1.14 -7.16 -10.01
N ALA A 27 -1.97 -6.76 -9.06
CA ALA A 27 -1.88 -5.43 -8.47
C ALA A 27 -0.45 -5.29 -7.96
N ALA A 28 0.27 -4.27 -8.44
CA ALA A 28 1.55 -3.93 -7.86
C ALA A 28 1.37 -3.72 -6.34
N PRO A 29 2.35 -4.08 -5.50
CA PRO A 29 2.29 -3.75 -4.08
C PRO A 29 1.99 -2.25 -3.94
N ASP A 30 0.99 -1.92 -3.14
CA ASP A 30 0.56 -0.53 -2.97
C ASP A 30 1.48 0.12 -1.93
N VAL A 31 2.68 0.49 -2.40
CA VAL A 31 3.67 1.23 -1.64
C VAL A 31 3.15 2.66 -1.46
N VAL A 32 2.90 3.05 -0.21
CA VAL A 32 2.34 4.34 0.17
C VAL A 32 3.47 5.24 0.67
N GLU A 33 3.69 6.34 -0.05
CA GLU A 33 4.72 7.32 0.26
C GLU A 33 4.51 8.01 1.61
N LEU A 34 5.62 8.39 2.24
CA LEU A 34 5.62 9.21 3.45
C LEU A 34 5.30 10.68 3.10
N ILE A 35 4.34 11.27 3.81
CA ILE A 35 4.00 12.68 3.70
C ILE A 35 4.43 13.38 5.00
N LEU A 36 5.41 14.28 4.92
CA LEU A 36 5.81 15.11 6.06
C LEU A 36 4.76 16.17 6.36
N LEU A 37 4.42 16.33 7.64
CA LEU A 37 3.42 17.28 8.08
C LEU A 37 3.97 18.71 8.01
N THR A 38 3.56 19.45 6.99
CA THR A 38 3.97 20.85 6.80
C THR A 38 3.47 21.73 7.95
N GLY A 39 4.33 22.60 8.48
CA GLY A 39 3.95 23.52 9.57
C GLY A 39 3.99 22.89 10.96
N ALA A 40 4.44 21.63 11.10
CA ALA A 40 4.43 20.91 12.37
C ALA A 40 5.49 21.43 13.35
N GLN A 41 6.71 21.69 12.85
CA GLN A 41 7.83 22.13 13.68
C GLN A 41 7.58 23.52 14.28
N GLU A 42 6.96 24.43 13.52
CA GLU A 42 6.55 25.76 13.96
C GLU A 42 5.52 25.71 15.11
N LYS A 43 4.77 24.62 15.20
CA LYS A 43 3.81 24.34 16.28
C LYS A 43 4.42 23.52 17.43
N GLY A 44 5.71 23.19 17.36
CA GLY A 44 6.42 22.39 18.36
C GLY A 44 6.18 20.87 18.26
N ALA A 45 5.52 20.39 17.19
CA ALA A 45 5.33 18.96 16.96
C ALA A 45 6.53 18.40 16.18
N VAL A 46 7.29 17.51 16.82
CA VAL A 46 8.54 16.93 16.29
C VAL A 46 8.71 15.46 16.65
N CYS A 47 9.48 14.72 15.85
CA CYS A 47 10.07 13.44 16.22
C CYS A 47 11.18 13.61 17.28
N LEU A 48 11.73 12.50 17.79
CA LEU A 48 12.79 12.52 18.82
C LEU A 48 14.07 13.26 18.37
N ASP A 49 14.38 13.28 17.07
CA ASP A 49 15.52 14.00 16.50
C ASP A 49 15.22 15.46 16.12
N GLY A 50 13.99 15.94 16.31
CA GLY A 50 13.55 17.28 15.93
C GLY A 50 13.02 17.43 14.50
N SER A 51 13.04 16.38 13.68
CA SER A 51 12.41 16.38 12.35
C SER A 51 10.88 16.49 12.44
N PRO A 52 10.19 16.97 11.38
CA PRO A 52 8.72 17.00 11.39
C PRO A 52 8.14 15.58 11.40
N PRO A 53 7.04 15.32 12.12
CA PRO A 53 6.32 14.06 11.98
C PRO A 53 5.74 13.91 10.56
N GLY A 54 5.45 12.67 10.17
CA GLY A 54 4.82 12.35 8.88
C GLY A 54 3.72 11.31 9.02
N TYR A 55 3.01 11.06 7.92
CA TYR A 55 1.98 10.03 7.82
C TYR A 55 1.95 9.45 6.41
N HIS A 56 1.50 8.20 6.29
CA HIS A 56 1.17 7.56 5.02
C HIS A 56 -0.34 7.73 4.77
N LEU A 57 -0.74 8.05 3.54
CA LEU A 57 -2.15 8.25 3.20
C LEU A 57 -2.51 7.52 1.91
N GLN A 58 -3.40 6.54 2.05
CA GLN A 58 -4.10 5.92 0.94
C GLN A 58 -5.56 6.39 0.98
N ARG A 59 -6.07 6.92 -0.15
CA ARG A 59 -7.45 7.40 -0.22
C ARG A 59 -8.42 6.23 -0.37
N GLY A 60 -9.46 6.23 0.45
CA GLY A 60 -10.60 5.34 0.27
C GLY A 60 -11.31 5.57 -1.06
N PHE A 61 -12.03 4.55 -1.52
CA PHE A 61 -12.84 4.57 -2.73
C PHE A 61 -14.20 3.95 -2.44
N GLY A 62 -15.20 4.28 -3.27
CA GLY A 62 -16.60 3.86 -3.11
C GLY A 62 -17.20 4.20 -1.74
N SER A 63 -17.80 3.25 -1.01
CA SER A 63 -18.39 3.48 0.33
C SER A 63 -17.41 3.96 1.42
N GLY A 64 -16.11 3.82 1.22
CA GLY A 64 -15.01 4.14 2.11
C GLY A 64 -14.40 5.50 1.78
N GLU A 65 -14.87 6.17 0.72
CA GLU A 65 -14.46 7.53 0.33
C GLU A 65 -14.61 8.55 1.49
N HIS A 66 -15.58 8.32 2.39
CA HIS A 66 -15.86 9.18 3.54
C HIS A 66 -15.58 8.52 4.89
N SER A 67 -14.91 7.37 4.89
CA SER A 67 -14.51 6.66 6.11
C SER A 67 -13.02 6.84 6.35
N TRP A 68 -12.63 6.97 7.62
CA TRP A 68 -11.24 7.14 8.01
C TRP A 68 -10.80 5.99 8.90
N LEU A 69 -9.68 5.36 8.53
CA LEU A 69 -8.95 4.44 9.39
C LEU A 69 -7.63 5.11 9.79
N ILE A 70 -7.47 5.38 11.09
CA ILE A 70 -6.24 5.94 11.64
C ILE A 70 -5.49 4.81 12.33
N TYR A 71 -4.31 4.48 11.80
CA TYR A 71 -3.42 3.49 12.38
C TYR A 71 -2.20 4.19 12.99
N LEU A 72 -1.89 3.83 14.24
CA LEU A 72 -0.73 4.33 14.95
C LEU A 72 0.28 3.19 15.07
N GLU A 73 1.42 3.35 14.40
CA GLU A 73 2.50 2.37 14.43
C GLU A 73 3.04 2.18 15.85
N GLY A 74 3.40 0.93 16.20
CA GLY A 74 4.02 0.56 17.47
C GLY A 74 5.54 0.70 17.45
N GLY A 75 6.23 -0.22 18.14
CA GLY A 75 7.70 -0.29 18.15
C GLY A 75 8.36 0.06 19.48
N GLU A 76 7.70 -0.25 20.61
CA GLU A 76 8.18 0.03 21.98
C GLU A 76 8.47 1.53 22.24
N TRP A 77 9.15 1.84 23.36
CA TRP A 77 9.53 3.19 23.76
C TRP A 77 10.99 3.24 24.22
N CYS A 78 11.52 4.45 24.43
CA CYS A 78 12.78 4.69 25.12
C CYS A 78 12.50 5.43 26.45
N ASP A 79 13.32 5.17 27.47
CA ASP A 79 13.06 5.58 28.85
C ASP A 79 14.29 6.20 29.57
N THR A 80 15.45 6.22 28.92
CA THR A 80 16.66 6.88 29.42
C THR A 80 17.21 7.84 28.38
N ILE A 81 18.04 8.80 28.81
CA ILE A 81 18.71 9.74 27.88
C ILE A 81 19.52 8.95 26.84
N GLU A 82 20.23 7.91 27.27
CA GLU A 82 21.03 7.06 26.37
C GLU A 82 20.14 6.28 25.40
N SER A 83 19.11 5.59 25.89
CA SER A 83 18.22 4.81 25.02
C SER A 83 17.47 5.70 24.02
N CYS A 84 17.02 6.89 24.42
CA CYS A 84 16.40 7.85 23.50
C CYS A 84 17.40 8.51 22.54
N SER A 85 18.63 8.76 22.97
CA SER A 85 19.69 9.28 22.09
C SER A 85 20.08 8.28 21.01
N ASN A 86 20.01 6.99 21.30
CA ASN A 86 20.21 5.94 20.29
C ASN A 86 18.97 5.79 19.41
N ARG A 87 17.76 5.81 20.00
CA ARG A 87 16.51 5.62 19.24
C ARG A 87 16.24 6.74 18.24
N LYS A 88 16.61 7.99 18.53
CA LYS A 88 16.42 9.10 17.58
C LYS A 88 17.21 8.94 16.28
N THR A 89 18.17 8.01 16.20
CA THR A 89 18.94 7.72 14.99
C THR A 89 18.38 6.53 14.19
N THR A 90 17.13 6.12 14.45
CA THR A 90 16.42 5.08 13.70
C THR A 90 15.12 5.63 13.09
N GLU A 91 14.49 4.84 12.24
CA GLU A 91 13.18 5.11 11.62
C GLU A 91 12.08 5.40 12.65
N LEU A 92 12.13 4.78 13.83
CA LEU A 92 11.17 5.00 14.93
C LEU A 92 11.42 6.31 15.71
N GLY A 93 12.48 7.06 15.38
CA GLY A 93 12.86 8.28 16.09
C GLY A 93 13.12 9.49 15.20
N SER A 94 13.25 9.31 13.88
CA SER A 94 13.49 10.38 12.91
C SER A 94 12.74 10.12 11.61
N SER A 95 11.97 11.12 11.16
CA SER A 95 11.30 11.04 9.86
C SER A 95 12.24 11.14 8.66
N LYS A 96 13.52 11.45 8.88
CA LYS A 96 14.56 11.40 7.84
C LYS A 96 14.98 9.97 7.49
N LEU A 97 14.60 9.00 8.33
CA LEU A 97 14.93 7.59 8.20
C LEU A 97 13.69 6.72 7.98
N MET A 98 12.49 7.33 7.91
CA MET A 98 11.25 6.64 7.57
C MET A 98 11.17 6.42 6.05
N GLU A 99 10.75 5.23 5.65
CA GLU A 99 10.59 4.85 4.24
C GLU A 99 9.11 4.77 3.84
N ALA A 100 8.84 4.63 2.55
CA ALA A 100 7.50 4.31 2.08
C ALA A 100 7.06 2.92 2.56
N GLN A 101 5.77 2.74 2.81
CA GLN A 101 5.24 1.53 3.45
C GLN A 101 4.28 0.78 2.54
N GLU A 102 4.42 -0.54 2.45
CA GLU A 102 3.40 -1.40 1.84
C GLU A 102 2.23 -1.59 2.82
N PHE A 103 1.02 -1.28 2.37
CA PHE A 103 -0.19 -1.43 3.17
C PHE A 103 -0.79 -2.84 3.03
N GLU A 104 -0.75 -3.59 4.12
CA GLU A 104 -1.27 -4.96 4.21
C GLU A 104 -2.43 -5.10 5.20
N GLY A 105 -3.05 -6.28 5.25
CA GLY A 105 -4.10 -6.61 6.21
C GLY A 105 -5.25 -5.60 6.17
N ILE A 106 -5.58 -5.01 7.32
CA ILE A 106 -6.67 -4.02 7.45
C ILE A 106 -6.35 -2.68 6.75
N LEU A 107 -5.10 -2.40 6.41
CA LEU A 107 -4.70 -1.20 5.68
C LEU A 107 -4.72 -1.41 4.17
N SER A 108 -4.79 -2.66 3.70
CA SER A 108 -4.78 -2.97 2.27
C SER A 108 -6.00 -2.38 1.56
N ASN A 109 -5.82 -1.87 0.34
CA ASN A 109 -6.90 -1.49 -0.56
C ASN A 109 -7.53 -2.67 -1.31
N ASN A 110 -6.95 -3.87 -1.19
CA ASN A 110 -7.47 -5.05 -1.85
C ASN A 110 -8.65 -5.61 -1.06
N GLN A 111 -9.84 -5.56 -1.65
CA GLN A 111 -11.08 -6.01 -1.02
C GLN A 111 -11.08 -7.49 -0.59
N THR A 112 -10.28 -8.35 -1.22
CA THR A 112 -10.17 -9.76 -0.78
C THR A 112 -9.31 -9.93 0.47
N VAL A 113 -8.43 -8.96 0.76
CA VAL A 113 -7.58 -8.91 1.96
C VAL A 113 -8.28 -8.10 3.06
N ASN A 114 -8.86 -6.95 2.70
CA ASN A 114 -9.59 -6.04 3.57
C ASN A 114 -11.07 -5.94 3.18
N SER A 115 -11.87 -6.89 3.62
CA SER A 115 -13.29 -6.98 3.26
C SER A 115 -14.21 -6.04 4.06
N GLY A 116 -13.73 -5.47 5.17
CA GLY A 116 -14.53 -4.68 6.11
C GLY A 116 -14.51 -3.17 5.89
N THR A 117 -13.46 -2.63 5.25
CA THR A 117 -13.25 -1.17 5.12
C THR A 117 -13.00 -0.68 3.69
N CYS A 118 -12.82 -1.57 2.71
CA CYS A 118 -12.63 -1.23 1.29
C CYS A 118 -13.86 -1.56 0.43
N ARG A 119 -14.88 -0.73 0.53
CA ARG A 119 -15.91 -0.63 -0.51
C ARG A 119 -16.07 0.80 -0.86
#